data_AF-P85034-F1
#
_entry.id   AF-P85034-F1
#
_cell.length_a   1.000
_cell.length_b   1.000
_cell.length_c   1.000
_cell.angle_alpha   90.00
_cell.angle_beta   90.00
_cell.angle_gamma   90.00
#
_symmetry.space_group_name_H-M   'P 1'
#
loop_
_entity.id
_entity.type
_entity.pdbx_description
1 polymer ?
#
loop_
_entity_poly.entity_id
_entity_poly.type
_entity_poly.pdbx_seq_one_letter_code
_entity_poly.pdbx_strand_id
1 'polypeptide(L)' 'RACIELGEDCDGYKDDCQCCRDNAFCSCYEFFGEKNGCGCAVGH' A
#
# COMPACT_ATOMS: atom_id res chain seq x y z
N ARG A 1 0.33 -17.80 -0.99
CA ARG A 1 -0.12 -16.63 -0.19
C ARG A 1 -0.09 -15.46 -1.16
N ALA A 2 -1.25 -14.89 -1.48
CA ALA A 2 -1.36 -13.79 -2.44
C ALA A 2 -1.12 -12.49 -1.68
N CYS A 3 0.10 -11.99 -1.74
CA CYS A 3 0.45 -10.67 -1.24
C CYS A 3 0.88 -9.83 -2.45
N ILE A 4 0.71 -8.52 -2.34
CA ILE A 4 0.97 -7.50 -3.33
C ILE A 4 2.46 -7.15 -3.29
N GLU A 5 3.11 -7.19 -4.45
CA GLU A 5 4.52 -6.83 -4.59
C GLU A 5 4.71 -5.32 -4.38
N LEU A 6 5.94 -4.90 -4.09
CA LEU A 6 6.23 -3.46 -3.95
C LEU A 6 5.99 -2.73 -5.26
N GLY A 7 5.28 -1.61 -5.19
CA GLY A 7 4.90 -0.80 -6.35
C GLY A 7 3.64 -1.25 -7.09
N GLU A 8 3.06 -2.40 -6.74
CA GLU A 8 1.74 -2.81 -7.24
C GLU A 8 0.63 -2.10 -6.46
N ASP A 9 -0.52 -1.94 -7.13
CA ASP A 9 -1.69 -1.29 -6.56
C ASP A 9 -2.25 -2.10 -5.38
N CYS A 10 -2.52 -1.40 -4.27
CA CYS A 10 -3.19 -1.94 -3.09
C CYS A 10 -4.49 -1.15 -2.82
N ASP A 11 -5.37 -1.68 -1.98
CA ASP A 11 -6.73 -1.13 -1.83
C ASP A 11 -6.81 0.18 -1.01
N GLY A 12 -5.69 0.62 -0.45
CA GLY A 12 -5.57 1.86 0.31
C GLY A 12 -5.90 1.78 1.80
N TYR A 13 -6.08 0.57 2.33
CA TYR A 13 -6.15 0.36 3.76
C TYR A 13 -4.72 0.25 4.33
N LYS A 14 -4.40 1.11 5.30
CA LYS A 14 -3.02 1.30 5.76
C LYS A 14 -2.46 0.10 6.55
N ASP A 15 -3.34 -0.74 7.07
CA ASP A 15 -3.06 -1.77 8.08
C ASP A 15 -3.14 -3.19 7.55
N ASP A 16 -3.47 -3.39 6.28
CA ASP A 16 -3.51 -4.74 5.77
C ASP A 16 -2.13 -5.17 5.29
N CYS A 17 -1.68 -6.31 5.81
CA CYS A 17 -0.53 -7.07 5.32
C CYS A 17 -0.78 -7.61 3.89
N GLN A 18 -1.47 -6.85 3.04
CA GLN A 18 -1.60 -7.08 1.62
C GLN A 18 -0.21 -7.09 1.00
N CYS A 19 0.69 -6.19 1.40
CA CYS A 19 2.03 -6.13 0.86
C CYS A 19 2.91 -7.30 1.35
N CYS A 20 3.68 -7.92 0.46
CA CYS A 20 4.44 -9.14 0.76
C CYS A 20 5.55 -8.99 1.80
N ARG A 21 6.03 -7.77 2.05
CA ARG A 21 7.14 -7.51 2.97
C ARG A 21 6.62 -7.16 4.35
N ASP A 22 7.24 -7.72 5.39
CA ASP A 22 6.84 -7.46 6.79
C ASP A 22 6.92 -5.98 7.19
N ASN A 23 7.74 -5.18 6.50
CA ASN A 23 7.87 -3.73 6.69
C ASN A 23 7.19 -2.90 5.57
N ALA A 24 6.39 -3.53 4.73
CA ALA A 24 5.63 -2.86 3.70
C ALA A 24 4.23 -2.52 4.19
N PHE A 25 3.74 -1.34 3.80
CA PHE A 25 2.40 -0.87 4.05
C PHE A 25 1.80 -0.32 2.75
N CYS A 26 0.47 -0.34 2.65
CA CYS A 26 -0.21 0.30 1.54
C CYS A 26 -0.19 1.81 1.72
N SER A 27 0.46 2.52 0.79
CA SER A 27 0.62 3.98 0.81
C SER A 27 -0.16 4.60 -0.34
N CYS A 28 -1.12 5.47 -0.03
CA CYS A 28 -1.88 6.24 -1.02
C CYS A 28 -1.44 7.68 -1.06
N TYR A 29 -1.55 8.30 -2.24
CA TYR A 29 -1.51 9.75 -2.35
C TYR A 29 -2.90 10.31 -1.99
N GLU A 30 -2.99 11.11 -0.93
CA GLU A 30 -4.21 11.88 -0.66
C GLU A 30 -4.14 13.20 -1.41
N PHE A 31 -5.08 13.39 -2.35
CA PHE A 31 -5.26 14.66 -3.04
C PHE A 31 -6.69 15.14 -2.81
N PHE A 32 -6.86 16.32 -2.22
CA PHE A 32 -8.17 16.84 -1.79
C PHE A 32 -8.97 15.93 -0.85
N GLY A 33 -8.29 15.09 -0.05
CA GLY A 33 -8.95 14.16 0.88
C GLY A 33 -9.49 12.88 0.23
N GLU A 34 -9.30 12.70 -1.08
CA GLU A 34 -9.51 11.42 -1.74
C GLU A 34 -8.18 10.67 -1.85
N LYS A 35 -8.21 9.38 -1.49
CA LYS A 35 -7.08 8.47 -1.68
C LYS A 35 -7.01 8.07 -3.15
N ASN A 36 -5.88 8.35 -3.80
CA ASN A 36 -5.59 7.97 -5.17
C ASN A 36 -4.18 7.37 -5.29
N GLY A 37 -3.97 6.48 -6.25
CA GLY A 37 -2.67 5.84 -6.51
C GLY A 37 -2.10 5.11 -5.30
N CYS A 38 -2.89 4.22 -4.71
CA CYS A 38 -2.48 3.42 -3.56
C CYS A 38 -1.52 2.30 -4.01
N GLY A 39 -0.28 2.34 -3.53
CA GLY A 39 0.73 1.33 -3.85
C GLY A 39 1.45 0.80 -2.62
N CYS A 40 1.89 -0.45 -2.69
CA CYS A 40 2.71 -1.04 -1.64
C CYS A 40 4.08 -0.35 -1.56
N ALA A 41 4.38 0.25 -0.41
CA ALA A 41 5.63 0.96 -0.12
C ALA A 41 6.29 0.41 1.14
N VAL A 42 7.61 0.49 1.22
CA VAL A 42 8.37 0.10 2.42
C VAL A 42 8.58 1.29 3.34
N GLY A 43 8.27 1.11 4.63
CA GLY A 43 8.64 2.06 5.67
C GLY A 43 10.14 2.01 5.91
N HIS A 44 10.76 3.19 5.88
CA HIS A 44 12.17 3.39 6.18
C HIS A 44 12.47 3.17 7.67
#